data_AF-A0A7W1S895-F1
#
_entry.id   AF-A0A7W1S895-F1
#
_cell.length_a   1.000
_cell.length_b   1.000
_cell.length_c   1.000
_cell.angle_alpha   90.00
_cell.angle_beta   90.00
_cell.angle_gamma   90.00
#
_symmetry.space_group_name_H-M   'P 1'
#
loop_
_entity.id
_entity.type
_entity.pdbx_description
1 polymer ?
#
loop_
_entity_poly.entity_id
_entity_poly.type
_entity_poly.pdbx_seq_one_letter_code
_entity_poly.pdbx_strand_id
1 'polypeptide(L)'
;GWEKTWAFLKDIDPYIEYYPSRTGDVVAELANGTRAMMVSTMGWDINPRVLGNMPPDYQTVQLEGTSFVADAQFMVVPKGLDNDHLAVVLDLMAWMLKPDQQAIAYDKGYFYPGPAVKDVDRSMAPEESQQAIKDFGRPEYDDMAANTPVVLPLAADNLVKAFAMWDEQIGGNKIKIPPTAVPTPTTAP
;
A
#
# COMPACT_ATOMS: atom_id res chain seq x y z
N GLY A 1 -24.75 2.47 -2.57
CA GLY A 1 -23.71 3.49 -2.87
C GLY A 1 -22.54 2.78 -3.52
N TRP A 2 -21.71 3.49 -4.30
CA TRP A 2 -20.63 2.96 -5.16
C TRP A 2 -21.04 2.48 -6.55
N GLU A 3 -22.30 2.69 -6.94
CA GLU A 3 -22.76 2.44 -8.32
C GLU A 3 -21.87 3.13 -9.36
N LYS A 4 -21.46 4.38 -9.08
CA LYS A 4 -20.51 5.12 -9.93
C LYS A 4 -19.14 4.45 -10.01
N THR A 5 -18.60 3.94 -8.90
CA THR A 5 -17.32 3.22 -8.86
C THR A 5 -17.40 1.95 -9.69
N TRP A 6 -18.44 1.14 -9.52
CA TRP A 6 -18.62 -0.10 -10.27
C TRP A 6 -18.87 0.15 -11.75
N ALA A 7 -19.66 1.18 -12.09
CA ALA A 7 -19.86 1.61 -13.47
C ALA A 7 -18.53 2.05 -14.10
N PHE A 8 -17.73 2.85 -13.40
CA PHE A 8 -16.42 3.28 -13.86
C PHE A 8 -15.46 2.10 -14.06
N LEU A 9 -15.37 1.18 -13.09
CA LEU A 9 -14.52 0.00 -13.22
C LEU A 9 -14.91 -0.87 -14.42
N LYS A 10 -16.21 -1.03 -14.69
CA LYS A 10 -16.71 -1.74 -15.88
C LYS A 10 -16.42 -0.99 -17.18
N ASP A 11 -16.47 0.34 -17.16
CA ASP A 11 -16.20 1.18 -18.33
C ASP A 11 -14.72 1.11 -18.74
N ILE A 12 -13.80 1.05 -17.77
CA ILE A 12 -12.38 0.93 -18.04
C ILE A 12 -11.92 -0.51 -18.28
N ASP A 13 -12.66 -1.51 -17.80
CA ASP A 13 -12.27 -2.92 -17.87
C ASP A 13 -11.89 -3.38 -19.29
N PRO A 14 -12.62 -3.04 -20.38
CA PRO A 14 -12.23 -3.40 -21.74
C PRO A 14 -10.82 -2.97 -22.17
N TYR A 15 -10.24 -1.96 -21.52
CA TYR A 15 -8.89 -1.45 -21.77
C TYR A 15 -7.82 -2.09 -20.88
N ILE A 16 -8.23 -2.99 -19.97
CA ILE A 16 -7.35 -3.72 -19.06
C ILE A 16 -7.19 -5.15 -19.57
N GLU A 17 -5.96 -5.51 -19.91
CA GLU A 17 -5.59 -6.83 -20.43
C GLU A 17 -5.76 -7.92 -19.38
N TYR A 18 -5.26 -7.66 -18.16
CA TYR A 18 -5.40 -8.52 -16.99
C TYR A 18 -5.11 -7.74 -15.70
N TYR A 19 -5.55 -8.29 -14.58
CA TYR A 19 -5.24 -7.84 -13.23
C TYR A 19 -4.15 -8.73 -12.62
N PRO A 20 -2.93 -8.23 -12.39
CA PRO A 20 -1.88 -9.01 -11.72
C PRO A 20 -2.30 -9.38 -10.29
N SER A 21 -1.94 -10.59 -9.85
CA SER A 21 -2.32 -11.08 -8.51
C SER A 21 -1.48 -10.51 -7.38
N ARG A 22 -0.32 -9.91 -7.69
CA ARG A 22 0.60 -9.34 -6.69
C ARG A 22 1.01 -7.94 -7.08
N THR A 23 1.11 -7.04 -6.11
CA THR A 23 1.64 -5.68 -6.32
C THR A 23 3.05 -5.70 -6.92
N GLY A 24 3.90 -6.66 -6.52
CA GLY A 24 5.23 -6.82 -7.08
C GLY A 24 5.25 -7.11 -8.59
N ASP A 25 4.22 -7.80 -9.11
CA ASP A 25 4.11 -8.06 -10.55
C ASP A 25 3.77 -6.77 -11.31
N VAL A 26 2.86 -5.94 -10.77
CA VAL A 26 2.53 -4.61 -11.31
C VAL A 26 3.78 -3.73 -11.38
N VAL A 27 4.58 -3.70 -10.31
CA VAL A 27 5.83 -2.93 -10.24
C VAL A 27 6.85 -3.43 -11.25
N ALA A 28 7.02 -4.76 -11.39
CA ALA A 28 7.95 -5.34 -12.36
C ALA A 28 7.56 -5.05 -13.82
N GLU A 29 6.26 -5.09 -14.12
CA GLU A 29 5.72 -4.75 -15.43
C GLU A 29 5.84 -3.26 -15.76
N LEU A 30 5.67 -2.40 -14.75
CA LEU A 30 5.97 -0.98 -14.89
C LEU A 30 7.46 -0.81 -15.17
N ALA A 31 8.33 -1.44 -14.38
CA ALA A 31 9.77 -1.31 -14.52
C ALA A 31 10.32 -1.76 -15.89
N ASN A 32 9.75 -2.82 -16.46
CA ASN A 32 10.16 -3.34 -17.78
C ASN A 32 9.41 -2.71 -18.96
N GLY A 33 8.50 -1.75 -18.70
CA GLY A 33 7.76 -0.99 -19.71
C GLY A 33 6.58 -1.74 -20.34
N THR A 34 6.20 -2.92 -19.83
CA THR A 34 5.00 -3.65 -20.31
C THR A 34 3.70 -3.13 -19.71
N ARG A 35 3.78 -2.32 -18.65
CA ARG A 35 2.64 -1.61 -18.06
C ARG A 35 2.90 -0.12 -18.09
N ALA A 36 1.92 0.65 -18.58
CA ALA A 36 2.05 2.09 -18.73
C ALA A 36 1.78 2.87 -17.43
N MET A 37 0.93 2.34 -16.54
CA MET A 37 0.53 3.02 -15.32
C MET A 37 0.13 2.05 -14.21
N MET A 38 0.23 2.51 -12.97
CA MET A 38 -0.28 1.84 -11.78
C MET A 38 -0.95 2.83 -10.84
N VAL A 39 -1.90 2.35 -10.05
CA VAL A 39 -2.41 3.10 -8.90
C VAL A 39 -1.39 2.99 -7.78
N SER A 40 -1.06 4.10 -7.13
CA SER A 40 -0.08 4.15 -6.05
C SER A 40 -0.47 5.18 -4.99
N THR A 41 0.19 5.11 -3.84
CA THR A 41 0.23 6.16 -2.81
C THR A 41 1.68 6.63 -2.66
N MET A 42 1.89 7.71 -1.91
CA MET A 42 3.21 8.37 -1.82
C MET A 42 4.33 7.40 -1.40
N GLY A 43 4.13 6.65 -0.32
CA GLY A 43 5.13 5.69 0.15
C GLY A 43 5.34 4.49 -0.78
N TRP A 44 4.29 4.07 -1.50
CA TRP A 44 4.35 3.01 -2.51
C TRP A 44 4.98 3.45 -3.84
N ASP A 45 5.13 4.75 -4.09
CA ASP A 45 5.98 5.27 -5.17
C ASP A 45 7.43 5.51 -4.70
N ILE A 46 7.65 5.91 -3.44
CA ILE A 46 9.01 6.09 -2.89
C ILE A 46 9.73 4.75 -2.74
N ASN A 47 9.13 3.78 -2.05
CA ASN A 47 9.81 2.55 -1.65
C ASN A 47 10.34 1.71 -2.85
N PRO A 48 9.56 1.44 -3.92
CA PRO A 48 10.10 0.73 -5.07
C PRO A 48 11.27 1.45 -5.75
N ARG A 49 11.31 2.79 -5.73
CA ARG A 49 12.45 3.57 -6.25
C ARG A 49 13.67 3.47 -5.33
N VAL A 50 13.47 3.52 -4.01
CA VAL A 50 14.53 3.25 -3.01
C VAL A 50 15.14 1.86 -3.21
N LEU A 51 14.32 0.85 -3.49
CA LEU A 51 14.76 -0.53 -3.74
C LEU A 51 15.38 -0.75 -5.13
N GLY A 52 15.35 0.26 -6.00
CA GLY A 52 15.83 0.13 -7.38
C GLY A 52 14.93 -0.70 -8.29
N ASN A 53 13.69 -0.98 -7.85
CA ASN A 53 12.70 -1.75 -8.60
C ASN A 53 11.94 -0.91 -9.63
N MET A 54 12.01 0.43 -9.56
CA MET A 54 11.37 1.32 -10.50
C MET A 54 12.38 2.29 -11.13
N PRO A 55 12.29 2.53 -12.46
CA PRO A 55 13.07 3.56 -13.13
C PRO A 55 12.82 4.97 -12.55
N PRO A 56 13.84 5.85 -12.57
CA PRO A 56 13.76 7.17 -11.94
C PRO A 56 12.91 8.19 -12.71
N ASP A 57 12.58 7.94 -13.97
CA ASP A 57 11.86 8.85 -14.86
C ASP A 57 10.32 8.76 -14.75
N TYR A 58 9.81 7.81 -13.97
CA TYR A 58 8.38 7.71 -13.67
C TYR A 58 7.88 8.94 -12.93
N GLN A 59 6.68 9.38 -13.30
CA GLN A 59 5.98 10.51 -12.71
C GLN A 59 4.73 10.03 -12.00
N THR A 60 4.31 10.82 -11.01
CA THR A 60 3.02 10.65 -10.35
C THR A 60 2.08 11.77 -10.74
N VAL A 61 0.80 11.46 -10.85
CA VAL A 61 -0.26 12.44 -11.05
C VAL A 61 -1.40 12.15 -10.10
N GLN A 62 -1.89 13.18 -9.44
CA GLN A 62 -3.13 13.09 -8.68
C GLN A 62 -4.32 13.33 -9.61
N LEU A 63 -5.27 12.40 -9.63
CA LEU A 63 -6.51 12.59 -10.37
C LEU A 63 -7.41 13.61 -9.66
N GLU A 64 -8.13 14.43 -10.41
CA GLU A 64 -9.10 15.37 -9.84
C GLU A 64 -10.14 14.62 -9.00
N GLY A 65 -10.45 15.15 -7.81
CA GLY A 65 -11.39 14.52 -6.88
C GLY A 65 -10.87 13.30 -6.14
N THR A 66 -9.55 13.04 -6.17
CA THR A 66 -8.93 11.98 -5.37
C THR A 66 -9.23 12.16 -3.88
N SER A 67 -9.63 11.08 -3.23
CA SER A 67 -9.60 10.93 -1.77
C SER A 67 -8.74 9.71 -1.44
N PHE A 68 -7.79 9.85 -0.53
CA PHE A 68 -7.01 8.71 -0.05
C PHE A 68 -7.86 7.87 0.88
N VAL A 69 -7.91 6.56 0.63
CA VAL A 69 -8.48 5.63 1.60
C VAL A 69 -7.40 5.31 2.61
N ALA A 70 -7.65 5.61 3.88
CA ALA A 70 -6.73 5.29 4.96
C ALA A 70 -6.53 3.77 5.03
N ASP A 71 -5.33 3.33 4.66
CA ASP A 71 -4.83 2.00 4.96
C ASP A 71 -3.99 2.11 6.23
N ALA A 72 -4.44 1.46 7.30
CA ALA A 72 -3.81 1.59 8.60
C ALA A 72 -3.43 0.20 9.11
N GLN A 73 -2.16 0.09 9.50
CA GLN A 73 -1.67 -1.04 10.27
C GLN A 73 -2.11 -0.86 11.72
N PHE A 74 -3.16 -1.57 12.11
CA PHE A 74 -3.68 -1.52 13.47
C PHE A 74 -3.01 -2.56 14.36
N MET A 75 -2.68 -2.17 15.59
CA MET A 75 -2.40 -3.13 16.65
C MET A 75 -3.72 -3.66 17.21
N VAL A 76 -3.88 -4.99 17.27
CA VAL A 76 -5.12 -5.64 17.70
C VAL A 76 -4.79 -6.70 18.73
N VAL A 77 -5.54 -6.74 19.84
CA VAL A 77 -5.40 -7.77 20.87
C VAL A 77 -6.45 -8.86 20.64
N PRO A 78 -6.05 -10.14 20.44
CA PRO A 78 -6.99 -11.24 20.31
C PRO A 78 -7.84 -11.42 21.57
N LYS A 79 -9.10 -11.83 21.40
CA LYS A 79 -9.97 -12.18 22.53
C LYS A 79 -9.48 -13.46 23.20
N GLY A 80 -9.64 -13.53 24.53
CA GLY A 80 -9.34 -14.73 25.31
C GLY A 80 -7.89 -14.84 25.79
N LEU A 81 -7.08 -13.79 25.61
CA LEU A 81 -5.75 -13.71 26.19
C LEU A 81 -5.84 -13.64 27.71
N ASP A 82 -5.04 -14.43 28.44
CA ASP A 82 -4.97 -14.32 29.90
C ASP A 82 -4.33 -13.00 30.34
N ASN A 83 -4.50 -12.67 31.62
CA ASN A 83 -4.09 -11.38 32.16
C ASN A 83 -2.57 -11.14 32.09
N ASP A 84 -1.76 -12.19 32.24
CA ASP A 84 -0.31 -12.07 32.25
C ASP A 84 0.20 -11.72 30.85
N HIS A 85 -0.32 -12.39 29.82
CA HIS A 85 0.00 -12.06 28.44
C HIS A 85 -0.61 -10.72 27.99
N LEU A 86 -1.81 -10.39 28.45
CA LEU A 86 -2.44 -9.10 28.16
C LEU A 86 -1.60 -7.94 28.68
N ALA A 87 -1.05 -8.05 29.88
CA ALA A 87 -0.17 -7.02 30.44
C ALA A 87 1.05 -6.77 29.54
N VAL A 88 1.73 -7.83 29.11
CA VAL A 88 2.91 -7.72 28.22
C VAL A 88 2.55 -7.12 26.85
N VAL A 89 1.42 -7.52 26.26
CA VAL A 89 0.97 -6.97 24.98
C VAL A 89 0.66 -5.48 25.10
N LEU A 90 -0.01 -5.06 26.17
CA LEU A 90 -0.30 -3.64 26.40
C LEU A 90 0.98 -2.83 26.62
N ASP A 91 1.97 -3.37 27.34
CA ASP A 91 3.28 -2.73 27.52
C ASP A 91 4.01 -2.56 26.19
N LEU A 92 3.98 -3.57 25.32
CA LEU A 92 4.55 -3.49 23.97
C LEU A 92 3.83 -2.44 23.12
N MET A 93 2.50 -2.43 23.11
CA MET A 93 1.71 -1.44 22.37
C MET A 93 2.02 -0.02 22.85
N ALA A 94 2.11 0.19 24.17
CA ALA A 94 2.48 1.48 24.75
C ALA A 94 3.91 1.89 24.36
N TRP A 95 4.86 0.95 24.33
CA TRP A 95 6.22 1.22 23.87
C TRP A 95 6.27 1.58 22.39
N MET A 96 5.58 0.84 21.51
CA MET A 96 5.53 1.10 20.07
C MET A 96 4.93 2.47 19.74
N LEU A 97 4.05 3.01 20.58
CA LEU A 97 3.42 4.32 20.39
C LEU A 97 4.27 5.50 20.88
N LYS A 98 5.46 5.26 21.43
CA LYS A 98 6.36 6.36 21.80
C LYS A 98 6.88 7.08 20.54
N PRO A 99 7.12 8.41 20.61
CA PRO A 99 7.56 9.19 19.45
C PRO A 99 8.81 8.65 18.73
N ASP A 100 9.80 8.20 19.49
CA ASP A 100 11.04 7.62 18.96
C ASP A 100 10.80 6.31 18.20
N GLN A 101 9.89 5.47 18.70
CA GLN A 101 9.51 4.22 18.03
C GLN A 101 8.67 4.48 16.77
N GLN A 102 7.77 5.46 16.82
CA GLN A 102 6.97 5.88 15.68
C GLN A 102 7.82 6.53 14.58
N ALA A 103 8.91 7.21 14.94
CA ALA A 103 9.83 7.80 13.97
C ALA A 103 10.54 6.72 13.12
N ILE A 104 10.75 5.52 13.65
CA ILE A 104 11.29 4.38 12.89
C ILE A 104 10.32 3.96 11.78
N ALA A 105 9.01 4.14 12.00
CA ALA A 105 7.99 3.76 11.03
C ALA A 105 8.07 4.57 9.73
N TYR A 106 8.86 5.63 9.63
CA TYR A 106 9.13 6.25 8.32
C TYR A 106 9.71 5.26 7.31
N ASP A 107 10.47 4.24 7.76
CA ASP A 107 10.93 3.07 6.99
C ASP A 107 11.34 3.40 5.54
N LYS A 108 12.37 4.24 5.39
CA LYS A 108 12.88 4.67 4.07
C LYS A 108 11.83 5.31 3.16
N GLY A 109 10.83 5.96 3.77
CA GLY A 109 9.71 6.60 3.09
C GLY A 109 8.56 5.65 2.75
N TYR A 110 8.59 4.38 3.16
CA TYR A 110 7.51 3.43 2.88
C TYR A 110 6.17 3.85 3.51
N PHE A 111 6.19 4.43 4.70
CA PHE A 111 5.00 4.98 5.36
C PHE A 111 4.90 6.50 5.28
N TYR A 112 5.32 7.09 4.16
CA TYR A 112 5.05 8.51 3.89
C TYR A 112 3.53 8.80 3.89
N PRO A 113 3.04 9.87 4.55
CA PRO A 113 3.74 11.05 5.06
C PRO A 113 4.29 10.94 6.50
N GLY A 114 4.02 9.84 7.19
CA GLY A 114 4.53 9.60 8.53
C GLY A 114 3.60 8.77 9.40
N PRO A 115 3.99 8.55 10.66
CA PRO A 115 3.26 7.73 11.61
C PRO A 115 1.94 8.37 12.06
N ALA A 116 1.09 7.57 12.71
CA ALA A 116 -0.20 8.02 13.24
C ALA A 116 -0.08 8.90 14.50
N VAL A 117 1.04 8.79 15.24
CA VAL A 117 1.28 9.60 16.44
C VAL A 117 1.65 11.03 16.03
N LYS A 118 0.94 12.00 16.63
CA LYS A 118 1.13 13.42 16.37
C LYS A 118 2.53 13.88 16.75
N ASP A 119 2.97 14.94 16.10
CA ASP A 119 4.23 15.64 16.42
C ASP A 119 5.49 14.76 16.28
N VAL A 120 5.41 13.69 15.50
CA VAL A 120 6.54 12.87 15.08
C VAL A 120 6.88 13.24 13.64
N ASP A 121 7.76 14.21 13.47
CA ASP A 121 8.14 14.70 12.15
C ASP A 121 9.33 13.93 11.53
N ARG A 122 9.56 14.15 10.23
CA ARG A 122 10.60 13.48 9.44
C ARG A 122 12.01 13.64 10.01
N SER A 123 12.32 14.74 10.72
CA SER A 123 13.64 14.96 11.32
C SER A 123 13.94 14.02 12.48
N MET A 124 12.91 13.40 13.07
CA MET A 124 13.05 12.37 14.09
C MET A 124 13.34 10.98 13.51
N ALA A 125 13.10 10.77 12.22
CA ALA A 125 13.29 9.48 11.57
C ALA A 125 14.78 9.07 11.57
N PRO A 126 15.10 7.77 11.46
CA PRO A 126 16.48 7.33 11.23
C PRO A 126 17.12 8.05 10.03
N GLU A 127 18.43 8.33 10.09
CA GLU A 127 19.14 9.09 9.05
C GLU A 127 18.93 8.49 7.65
N GLU A 128 18.92 7.16 7.54
CA GLU A 128 18.64 6.47 6.28
C GLU A 128 17.24 6.78 5.71
N SER A 129 16.25 6.98 6.57
CA SER A 129 14.89 7.35 6.16
C SER A 129 14.81 8.80 5.71
N GLN A 130 15.49 9.69 6.42
CA GLN A 130 15.60 11.10 6.03
C GLN A 130 16.26 11.23 4.65
N GLN A 131 17.37 10.52 4.45
CA GLN A 131 18.10 10.53 3.19
C GLN A 131 17.27 9.90 2.05
N ALA A 132 16.59 8.77 2.29
CA ALA A 132 15.71 8.16 1.29
C ALA A 132 14.57 9.11 0.86
N ILE A 133 13.91 9.78 1.81
CA ILE A 133 12.86 10.76 1.49
C ILE A 133 13.43 11.97 0.75
N LYS A 134 14.66 12.40 1.05
CA LYS A 134 15.32 13.49 0.32
C LYS A 134 15.65 13.10 -1.13
N ASP A 135 16.15 11.89 -1.35
CA ASP A 135 16.60 11.44 -2.67
C ASP A 135 15.45 10.97 -3.56
N PHE A 136 14.41 10.39 -2.95
CA PHE A 136 13.30 9.76 -3.67
C PHE A 136 11.96 10.42 -3.41
N GLY A 137 11.81 11.35 -2.48
CA GLY A 137 10.57 12.10 -2.30
C GLY A 137 10.20 12.94 -3.53
N ARG A 138 8.99 13.50 -3.52
CA ARG A 138 8.53 14.46 -4.54
C ARG A 138 8.07 15.75 -3.88
N PRO A 139 8.35 16.93 -4.47
CA PRO A 139 8.02 18.22 -3.85
C PRO A 139 6.51 18.40 -3.64
N GLU A 140 5.68 17.80 -4.50
CA GLU A 140 4.22 17.86 -4.40
C GLU A 140 3.63 16.99 -3.27
N TYR A 141 4.37 16.06 -2.68
CA TYR A 141 3.81 15.09 -1.73
C TYR A 141 3.41 15.70 -0.39
N ASP A 142 4.12 16.73 0.08
CA ASP A 142 3.73 17.43 1.31
C ASP A 142 2.40 18.17 1.13
N ASP A 143 2.20 18.82 -0.02
CA ASP A 143 0.95 19.49 -0.34
C ASP A 143 -0.20 18.49 -0.52
N MET A 144 0.04 17.42 -1.29
CA MET A 144 -0.94 16.35 -1.47
C MET A 144 -1.33 15.72 -0.11
N ALA A 145 -0.38 15.46 0.79
CA ALA A 145 -0.65 14.87 2.09
C ALA A 145 -1.47 15.80 2.99
N ALA A 146 -1.21 17.11 2.94
CA ALA A 146 -1.91 18.09 3.76
C ALA A 146 -3.33 18.40 3.24
N ASN A 147 -3.51 18.42 1.92
CA ASN A 147 -4.71 19.00 1.29
C ASN A 147 -5.64 17.98 0.63
N THR A 148 -5.24 16.71 0.50
CA THR A 148 -6.10 15.67 -0.06
C THR A 148 -6.96 15.03 1.03
N PRO A 149 -8.29 14.91 0.84
CA PRO A 149 -9.15 14.23 1.80
C PRO A 149 -8.69 12.80 2.07
N VAL A 150 -8.60 12.42 3.34
CA VAL A 150 -8.41 11.04 3.77
C VAL A 150 -9.74 10.51 4.31
N VAL A 151 -10.20 9.38 3.76
CA VAL A 151 -11.45 8.72 4.13
C VAL A 151 -11.17 7.35 4.72
N LEU A 152 -12.05 6.89 5.62
CA LEU A 152 -11.95 5.54 6.16
C LEU A 152 -12.39 4.50 5.11
N PRO A 153 -11.86 3.26 5.19
CA PRO A 153 -12.34 2.16 4.36
C PRO A 153 -13.80 1.86 4.68
N LEU A 154 -14.43 1.07 3.79
CA LEU A 154 -15.77 0.55 4.04
C LEU A 154 -15.82 -0.23 5.35
N ALA A 155 -16.95 -0.16 6.05
CA ALA A 155 -17.24 -1.09 7.15
C ALA A 155 -17.11 -2.53 6.66
N ALA A 156 -16.64 -3.43 7.53
CA ALA A 156 -16.23 -4.79 7.17
C ALA A 156 -17.25 -5.54 6.28
N ASP A 157 -18.54 -5.53 6.64
CA ASP A 157 -19.59 -6.21 5.87
C ASP A 157 -19.73 -5.67 4.43
N ASN A 158 -19.53 -4.37 4.24
CA ASN A 158 -19.59 -3.75 2.92
C ASN A 158 -18.30 -3.97 2.14
N LEU A 159 -17.16 -4.08 2.82
CA LEU A 159 -15.88 -4.40 2.18
C LEU A 159 -15.88 -5.83 1.64
N VAL A 160 -16.40 -6.80 2.39
CA VAL A 160 -16.58 -8.19 1.94
C VAL A 160 -17.49 -8.26 0.71
N LYS A 161 -18.60 -7.52 0.70
CA LYS A 161 -19.47 -7.41 -0.48
C LYS A 161 -18.74 -6.79 -1.67
N ALA A 162 -17.92 -5.77 -1.45
CA ALA A 162 -17.14 -5.15 -2.50
C ALA A 162 -16.13 -6.14 -3.11
N PHE A 163 -15.46 -6.97 -2.30
CA PHE A 163 -14.57 -8.02 -2.81
C PHE A 163 -15.32 -9.05 -3.66
N ALA A 164 -16.47 -9.54 -3.20
CA ALA A 164 -17.30 -10.45 -3.99
C ALA A 164 -17.74 -9.82 -5.33
N MET A 165 -18.17 -8.55 -5.31
CA MET A 165 -18.54 -7.83 -6.53
C MET A 165 -17.35 -7.64 -7.48
N TRP A 166 -16.14 -7.39 -6.96
CA TRP A 166 -14.93 -7.32 -7.76
C TRP A 166 -14.66 -8.65 -8.47
N ASP A 167 -14.70 -9.75 -7.73
CA ASP A 167 -14.45 -11.09 -8.27
C ASP A 167 -15.49 -11.47 -9.34
N GLU A 168 -16.77 -11.21 -9.07
CA GLU A 168 -17.86 -11.56 -9.98
C GLU A 168 -17.92 -10.70 -11.24
N GLN A 169 -17.62 -9.40 -11.13
CA GLN A 169 -17.97 -8.43 -12.16
C GLN A 169 -16.78 -7.79 -12.87
N ILE A 170 -15.59 -7.84 -12.29
CA ILE A 170 -14.39 -7.14 -12.78
C ILE A 170 -13.20 -8.09 -12.90
N GLY A 171 -12.57 -8.43 -11.78
CA GLY A 171 -11.23 -9.03 -11.76
C GLY A 171 -11.20 -10.53 -12.02
N GLY A 172 -12.24 -11.27 -11.60
CA GLY A 172 -12.19 -12.74 -11.58
C GLY A 172 -12.02 -13.39 -12.95
N ASN A 173 -12.48 -12.75 -14.02
CA ASN A 173 -12.37 -13.27 -15.38
C ASN A 173 -11.10 -12.83 -16.13
N LYS A 174 -10.23 -12.05 -15.48
CA LYS A 174 -9.05 -11.43 -16.09
C LYS A 174 -7.79 -11.63 -15.27
N ILE A 175 -7.65 -12.84 -14.73
CA ILE A 175 -6.45 -13.27 -14.02
C ILE A 175 -5.57 -14.01 -15.02
N LYS A 176 -4.32 -13.56 -15.18
CA LYS A 176 -3.30 -14.35 -15.86
C LYS A 176 -2.84 -15.44 -14.91
N ILE A 177 -3.21 -16.69 -15.19
CA ILE A 177 -2.63 -17.84 -14.45
C ILE A 177 -1.11 -17.77 -14.69
N PRO A 178 -0.28 -17.64 -13.64
CA PRO A 178 1.16 -17.73 -13.81
C PRO A 178 1.46 -19.05 -14.51
N PRO A 179 2.38 -19.11 -15.50
CA PRO A 179 2.79 -20.40 -16.05
C PRO A 179 3.14 -21.31 -14.87
N THR A 180 2.45 -22.45 -14.78
CA THR A 180 2.60 -23.42 -13.70
C THR A 180 4.08 -23.57 -13.38
N ALA A 181 4.46 -23.33 -12.12
CA ALA A 181 5.82 -23.46 -11.65
C ALA A 181 6.43 -24.73 -12.25
N VAL A 182 7.59 -24.57 -12.90
CA VAL A 182 8.37 -25.67 -13.47
C VAL A 182 8.45 -26.78 -12.42
N PRO A 183 8.08 -28.04 -12.74
CA PRO A 183 8.18 -29.13 -11.78
C PRO A 183 9.60 -29.17 -11.24
N THR A 184 9.75 -29.14 -9.92
CA THR A 184 11.03 -29.37 -9.26
C THR A 184 11.61 -30.68 -9.80
N PRO A 185 12.90 -30.74 -10.20
CA PRO A 185 13.46 -31.96 -10.74
C PRO A 185 13.30 -33.06 -9.69
N THR A 186 12.58 -34.13 -10.05
CA THR A 186 12.50 -35.33 -9.25
C THR A 186 13.93 -35.82 -9.01
N THR A 187 14.44 -35.68 -7.80
CA THR A 187 15.63 -36.42 -7.39
C THR A 187 15.23 -37.88 -7.34
N ALA A 188 15.56 -38.62 -8.40
CA ALA A 188 15.53 -40.06 -8.44
C ALA A 188 16.47 -40.65 -7.36
N PRO A 189 16.16 -41.84 -6.82
CA PRO A 189 16.70 -42.36 -5.56
C PRO A 189 18.21 -42.62 -5.56
#